data_AF-A0A1B0FK45-F1
#
_entry.id   AF-A0A1B0FK45-F1
#
_cell.length_a   1.000
_cell.length_b   1.000
_cell.length_c   1.000
_cell.angle_alpha   90.00
_cell.angle_beta   90.00
_cell.angle_gamma   90.00
#
_symmetry.space_group_name_H-M   'P 1'
#
loop_
_entity.id
_entity.type
_entity.pdbx_description
1 polymer ?
#
loop_
_entity_poly.entity_id
_entity_poly.type
_entity_poly.pdbx_seq_one_letter_code
_entity_poly.pdbx_strand_id
1 'polypeptide(L)'
;MALWRHGRSDMALTILHQGYDSSNLMASNGNGKRMIRAAFRTIIEETLIKKSDAVLVSLMEIAHAIYRKHNDIFVIACVWKQCFASEWFCDQKSAADLFESNVDLQQLVARKSGSLVTSFLSHNNLDAVHRIIELFLQYKERAACFNCLSLLFGYHHHHKDLRACAEIVKSCNELNMPLNETQNEQFLYLFLNQENNEGFSQRTYTAYRKSLKKFQYKF
;
A
#
# COMPACT_ATOMS: atom_id res chain seq x y z
N MET A 1 -23.02 2.58 19.18
CA MET A 1 -22.92 2.13 17.77
C MET A 1 -22.36 3.26 16.92
N ALA A 2 -21.46 2.98 15.98
CA ALA A 2 -20.73 4.01 15.24
C ALA A 2 -21.60 4.76 14.20
N LEU A 3 -21.59 6.09 14.24
CA LEU A 3 -22.45 6.97 13.43
C LEU A 3 -22.19 6.87 11.91
N TRP A 4 -20.95 6.61 11.50
CA TRP A 4 -20.56 6.50 10.09
C TRP A 4 -21.12 5.26 9.39
N ARG A 5 -21.54 4.22 10.13
CA ARG A 5 -22.12 2.99 9.56
C ARG A 5 -23.57 3.15 9.07
N HIS A 6 -24.23 4.26 9.39
CA HIS A 6 -25.64 4.52 9.05
C HIS A 6 -25.79 5.56 7.93
N GLY A 7 -24.74 5.78 7.12
CA GLY A 7 -24.77 6.74 6.03
C GLY A 7 -24.64 8.21 6.43
N ARG A 8 -24.44 8.50 7.72
CA ARG A 8 -24.23 9.84 8.29
C ARG A 8 -22.73 10.23 8.28
N SER A 9 -22.08 10.10 7.13
CA SER A 9 -20.66 10.46 6.94
C SER A 9 -20.38 11.90 7.37
N ASP A 10 -21.27 12.82 7.03
CA ASP A 10 -21.07 14.26 7.25
C ASP A 10 -21.04 14.62 8.74
N MET A 11 -21.84 13.92 9.56
CA MET A 11 -21.81 14.08 11.01
C MET A 11 -20.58 13.46 11.64
N ALA A 12 -20.11 12.31 11.17
CA ALA A 12 -18.86 11.71 11.64
C ALA A 12 -17.66 12.62 11.34
N LEU A 13 -17.67 13.22 10.14
CA LEU A 13 -16.69 14.18 9.67
C LEU A 13 -16.71 15.50 10.47
N THR A 14 -17.90 16.02 10.81
CA THR A 14 -18.05 17.21 11.66
C THR A 14 -17.57 16.95 13.09
N ILE A 15 -17.91 15.80 13.67
CA ILE A 15 -17.47 15.39 15.00
C ILE A 15 -15.95 15.21 15.05
N LEU A 16 -15.34 14.68 13.98
CA LEU A 16 -13.89 14.58 13.85
C LEU A 16 -13.22 15.95 13.86
N HIS A 17 -13.73 16.90 13.07
CA HIS A 17 -13.20 18.26 13.02
C HIS A 17 -13.28 18.94 14.41
N GLN A 18 -14.44 18.86 15.08
CA GLN A 18 -14.65 19.40 16.43
C GLN A 18 -13.78 18.71 17.49
N GLY A 19 -13.58 17.40 17.35
CA GLY A 19 -12.69 16.64 18.21
C GLY A 19 -11.25 17.12 18.08
N TYR A 20 -10.78 17.46 16.87
CA TYR A 20 -9.40 17.91 16.66
C TYR A 20 -9.15 19.24 17.37
N ASP A 21 -10.10 20.16 17.27
CA ASP A 21 -10.09 21.44 17.98
C ASP A 21 -10.06 21.25 19.51
N SER A 22 -10.82 20.28 20.01
CA SER A 22 -10.90 19.98 21.45
C SER A 22 -9.67 19.21 21.97
N SER A 23 -9.04 18.38 21.12
CA SER A 23 -7.90 17.55 21.48
C SER A 23 -6.63 18.35 21.76
N ASN A 24 -6.47 19.52 21.12
CA ASN A 24 -5.38 20.45 21.41
C ASN A 24 -5.55 21.16 22.76
N LEU A 25 -6.79 21.28 23.28
CA LEU A 25 -7.03 21.82 24.63
C LEU A 25 -6.69 20.82 25.74
N MET A 26 -6.76 19.51 25.46
CA MET A 26 -6.36 18.44 26.38
C MET A 26 -4.90 17.95 26.16
N ALA A 27 -4.09 18.72 25.42
CA ALA A 27 -2.77 18.32 24.96
C ALA A 27 -1.70 18.17 26.06
N SER A 28 -2.00 18.39 27.34
CA SER A 28 -1.01 18.21 28.41
C SER A 28 -0.49 16.77 28.51
N ASN A 29 -1.23 15.76 28.01
CA ASN A 29 -0.89 14.34 28.17
C ASN A 29 -0.63 13.56 26.87
N GLY A 30 -0.63 14.18 25.67
CA GLY A 30 -0.33 13.53 24.37
C GLY A 30 -1.30 12.42 23.89
N ASN A 31 -2.06 11.80 24.80
CA ASN A 31 -2.97 10.69 24.53
C ASN A 31 -4.19 11.10 23.70
N GLY A 32 -4.73 12.31 23.90
CA GLY A 32 -5.87 12.81 23.13
C GLY A 32 -5.60 12.91 21.62
N LYS A 33 -4.41 13.41 21.25
CA LYS A 33 -3.98 13.49 19.84
C LYS A 33 -3.83 12.11 19.20
N ARG A 34 -3.33 11.11 19.95
CA ARG A 34 -3.21 9.74 19.44
C ARG A 34 -4.59 9.09 19.23
N MET A 35 -5.51 9.28 20.18
CA MET A 35 -6.87 8.75 20.08
C MET A 35 -7.62 9.34 18.89
N ILE A 36 -7.52 10.66 18.68
CA ILE A 36 -8.24 11.29 17.58
C ILE A 36 -7.66 10.93 16.21
N ARG A 37 -6.33 10.81 16.11
CA ARG A 37 -5.68 10.27 14.91
C ARG A 37 -6.14 8.84 14.61
N ALA A 38 -6.26 8.00 15.63
CA ALA A 38 -6.77 6.65 15.47
C ALA A 38 -8.24 6.64 14.99
N ALA A 39 -9.10 7.47 15.59
CA ALA A 39 -10.49 7.61 15.18
C ALA A 39 -10.62 8.13 13.74
N PHE A 40 -9.81 9.13 13.37
CA PHE A 40 -9.75 9.70 12.03
C PHE A 40 -9.40 8.64 10.99
N ARG A 41 -8.33 7.86 11.25
CA ARG A 41 -7.93 6.76 10.37
C ARG A 41 -9.05 5.74 10.18
N THR A 42 -9.70 5.29 11.27
CA THR A 42 -10.80 4.33 11.20
C THR A 42 -11.99 4.87 10.41
N ILE A 43 -12.34 6.14 10.59
CA ILE A 43 -13.43 6.75 9.82
C ILE A 43 -13.08 6.82 8.34
N ILE A 44 -11.85 7.20 7.98
CA ILE A 44 -11.40 7.21 6.58
C ILE A 44 -11.50 5.82 5.97
N GLU A 45 -10.91 4.82 6.62
CA GLU A 45 -10.91 3.43 6.16
C GLU A 45 -12.35 2.93 5.97
N GLU A 46 -13.25 3.14 6.94
CA GLU A 46 -14.63 2.69 6.83
C GLU A 46 -15.49 3.50 5.85
N THR A 47 -15.16 4.77 5.61
CA THR A 47 -15.97 5.68 4.79
C THR A 47 -15.61 5.58 3.31
N LEU A 48 -14.31 5.55 2.97
CA LEU A 48 -13.85 5.46 1.59
C LEU A 48 -14.07 4.06 0.98
N ILE A 49 -14.13 3.00 1.80
CA ILE A 49 -14.53 1.66 1.32
C ILE A 49 -16.00 1.61 0.89
N LYS A 50 -16.86 2.51 1.39
CA LYS A 50 -18.33 2.36 1.32
C LYS A 50 -19.08 3.41 0.51
N LYS A 51 -18.46 4.50 0.05
CA LYS A 51 -19.21 5.65 -0.55
C LYS A 51 -18.46 6.45 -1.62
N SER A 52 -19.27 7.21 -2.37
CA SER A 52 -19.05 8.02 -3.57
C SER A 52 -18.02 9.16 -3.47
N ASP A 53 -17.57 9.64 -4.64
CA ASP A 53 -16.67 10.80 -4.85
C ASP A 53 -16.98 12.02 -3.96
N ALA A 54 -18.26 12.35 -3.76
CA ALA A 54 -18.68 13.48 -2.92
C ALA A 54 -18.18 13.38 -1.47
N VAL A 55 -18.05 12.16 -0.93
CA VAL A 55 -17.56 11.95 0.43
C VAL A 55 -16.03 12.11 0.49
N LEU A 56 -15.31 11.72 -0.57
CA LEU A 56 -13.88 11.96 -0.67
C LEU A 56 -13.58 13.46 -0.70
N VAL A 57 -14.34 14.24 -1.50
CA VAL A 57 -14.18 15.71 -1.56
C VAL A 57 -14.34 16.34 -0.17
N SER A 58 -15.45 16.04 0.53
CA SER A 58 -15.68 16.54 1.89
C SER A 58 -14.58 16.13 2.87
N LEU A 59 -14.05 14.91 2.73
CA LEU A 59 -12.97 14.42 3.58
C LEU A 59 -11.65 15.15 3.30
N MET A 60 -11.32 15.40 2.03
CA MET A 60 -10.13 16.18 1.64
C MET A 60 -10.21 17.61 2.18
N GLU A 61 -11.37 18.26 2.08
CA GLU A 61 -11.59 19.60 2.65
C GLU A 61 -11.33 19.62 4.17
N ILE A 62 -11.84 18.63 4.89
CA ILE A 62 -11.67 18.52 6.34
C ILE A 62 -10.21 18.21 6.70
N ALA A 63 -9.55 17.31 5.97
CA ALA A 63 -8.15 17.01 6.18
C ALA A 63 -7.28 18.25 5.95
N HIS A 64 -7.55 19.03 4.90
CA HIS A 64 -6.87 20.31 4.66
C HIS A 64 -7.16 21.35 5.75
N ALA A 65 -8.41 21.47 6.21
CA ALA A 65 -8.76 22.38 7.30
C ALA A 65 -8.00 22.03 8.59
N ILE A 66 -7.97 20.74 8.96
CA ILE A 66 -7.23 20.25 10.13
C ILE A 66 -5.73 20.49 9.95
N TYR A 67 -5.16 20.17 8.78
CA TYR A 67 -3.74 20.37 8.52
C TYR A 67 -3.37 21.86 8.60
N ARG A 68 -4.13 22.76 7.97
CA ARG A 68 -3.87 24.21 8.03
C ARG A 68 -3.96 24.77 9.45
N LYS A 69 -4.91 24.30 10.24
CA LYS A 69 -5.15 24.81 11.59
C LYS A 69 -4.18 24.24 12.63
N HIS A 70 -3.84 22.96 12.51
CA HIS A 70 -3.12 22.21 13.55
C HIS A 70 -1.72 21.73 13.11
N ASN A 71 -1.32 22.02 11.87
CA ASN A 71 -0.10 21.53 11.22
C ASN A 71 0.10 20.01 11.36
N ASP A 72 -1.00 19.25 11.30
CA ASP A 72 -0.98 17.81 11.51
C ASP A 72 -1.00 17.05 10.17
N ILE A 73 0.18 16.83 9.57
CA ILE A 73 0.30 16.13 8.28
C ILE A 73 -0.28 14.70 8.30
N PHE A 74 -0.49 14.10 9.48
CA PHE A 74 -1.06 12.76 9.60
C PHE A 74 -2.42 12.63 8.91
N VAL A 75 -3.28 13.66 9.00
CA VAL A 75 -4.62 13.58 8.40
C VAL A 75 -4.56 13.51 6.89
N ILE A 76 -3.70 14.33 6.27
CA ILE A 76 -3.44 14.30 4.83
C ILE A 76 -2.86 12.95 4.43
N ALA A 77 -1.91 12.43 5.20
CA ALA A 77 -1.29 11.13 4.93
C ALA A 77 -2.29 9.96 5.01
N CYS A 78 -3.29 10.03 5.91
CA CYS A 78 -4.36 9.02 5.97
C CYS A 78 -5.25 9.04 4.74
N VAL A 79 -5.68 10.24 4.29
CA VAL A 79 -6.47 10.38 3.07
C VAL A 79 -5.66 9.87 1.88
N TRP A 80 -4.42 10.36 1.73
CA TRP A 80 -3.52 9.94 0.67
C TRP A 80 -3.35 8.42 0.62
N LYS A 81 -3.02 7.77 1.76
CA LYS A 81 -2.81 6.32 1.80
C LYS A 81 -4.03 5.55 1.30
N GLN A 82 -5.23 5.98 1.71
CA GLN A 82 -6.46 5.29 1.35
C GLN A 82 -6.80 5.48 -0.13
N CYS A 83 -6.65 6.69 -0.66
CA CYS A 83 -6.82 6.97 -2.09
C CYS A 83 -5.77 6.24 -2.94
N PHE A 84 -4.52 6.21 -2.48
CA PHE A 84 -3.41 5.58 -3.18
C PHE A 84 -3.62 4.06 -3.30
N ALA A 85 -4.07 3.41 -2.22
CA ALA A 85 -4.33 1.98 -2.18
C ALA A 85 -5.61 1.56 -2.94
N SER A 86 -6.44 2.52 -3.36
CA SER A 86 -7.68 2.26 -4.07
C SER A 86 -7.45 1.69 -5.46
N GLU A 87 -8.40 0.89 -5.92
CA GLU A 87 -8.48 0.37 -7.30
C GLU A 87 -9.13 1.39 -8.26
N TRP A 88 -9.81 2.41 -7.72
CA TRP A 88 -10.52 3.41 -8.51
C TRP A 88 -9.57 4.48 -9.05
N PHE A 89 -9.64 4.74 -10.35
CA PHE A 89 -8.77 5.71 -11.01
C PHE A 89 -8.91 7.15 -10.44
N CYS A 90 -10.13 7.59 -10.11
CA CYS A 90 -10.37 8.92 -9.53
C CYS A 90 -9.66 9.09 -8.18
N ASP A 91 -9.66 8.07 -7.34
CA ASP A 91 -8.95 8.06 -6.06
C ASP A 91 -7.44 8.11 -6.27
N GLN A 92 -6.93 7.27 -7.19
CA GLN A 92 -5.50 7.25 -7.51
C GLN A 92 -5.02 8.60 -8.05
N LYS A 93 -5.83 9.27 -8.88
CA LYS A 93 -5.54 10.61 -9.39
C LYS A 93 -5.52 11.64 -8.25
N SER A 94 -6.49 11.57 -7.34
CA SER A 94 -6.54 12.42 -6.15
C SER A 94 -5.32 12.21 -5.24
N ALA A 95 -4.85 10.98 -5.09
CA ALA A 95 -3.65 10.66 -4.34
C ALA A 95 -2.38 11.24 -5.00
N ALA A 96 -2.27 11.17 -6.32
CA ALA A 96 -1.17 11.77 -7.06
C ALA A 96 -1.14 13.30 -6.89
N ASP A 97 -2.29 13.97 -7.05
CA ASP A 97 -2.40 15.43 -6.92
C ASP A 97 -2.08 15.89 -5.48
N LEU A 98 -2.53 15.13 -4.46
CA LEU A 98 -2.15 15.37 -3.05
C LEU A 98 -0.65 15.22 -2.82
N PHE A 99 -0.03 14.19 -3.39
CA PHE A 99 1.41 13.94 -3.23
C PHE A 99 2.25 15.05 -3.87
N GLU A 100 1.89 15.43 -5.09
CA GLU A 100 2.62 16.41 -5.90
C GLU A 100 2.55 17.82 -5.29
N SER A 101 1.42 18.16 -4.66
CA SER A 101 1.20 19.47 -4.02
C SER A 101 1.70 19.59 -2.58
N ASN A 102 2.14 18.51 -1.91
CA ASN A 102 2.49 18.52 -0.48
C ASN A 102 3.88 17.92 -0.21
N VAL A 103 4.90 18.77 -0.07
CA VAL A 103 6.29 18.34 0.22
C VAL A 103 6.39 17.58 1.56
N ASP A 104 5.67 18.01 2.58
CA ASP A 104 5.63 17.32 3.89
C ASP A 104 5.10 15.89 3.77
N LEU A 105 4.15 15.67 2.86
CA LEU A 105 3.62 14.34 2.57
C LEU A 105 4.68 13.48 1.86
N GLN A 106 5.38 14.04 0.87
CA GLN A 106 6.47 13.34 0.16
C GLN A 106 7.53 12.82 1.14
N GLN A 107 8.02 13.69 2.02
CA GLN A 107 9.00 13.33 3.04
C GLN A 107 8.47 12.28 4.02
N LEU A 108 7.22 12.43 4.46
CA LEU A 108 6.60 11.48 5.38
C LEU A 108 6.46 10.10 4.75
N VAL A 109 6.01 10.03 3.50
CA VAL A 109 5.83 8.78 2.73
C VAL A 109 7.17 8.10 2.49
N ALA A 110 8.20 8.84 2.06
CA ALA A 110 9.55 8.30 1.89
C ALA A 110 10.10 7.71 3.20
N ARG A 111 9.98 8.46 4.32
CA ARG A 111 10.39 8.01 5.66
C ARG A 111 9.61 6.78 6.17
N LYS A 112 8.37 6.62 5.73
CA LYS A 112 7.48 5.52 6.14
C LYS A 112 7.33 4.42 5.09
N SER A 113 8.14 4.45 4.03
CA SER A 113 8.11 3.53 2.88
C SER A 113 8.03 2.07 3.31
N GLY A 114 8.89 1.64 4.24
CA GLY A 114 8.87 0.26 4.74
C GLY A 114 7.52 -0.15 5.34
N SER A 115 6.99 0.66 6.27
CA SER A 115 5.69 0.38 6.89
C SER A 115 4.51 0.43 5.93
N LEU A 116 4.57 1.30 4.90
CA LEU A 116 3.55 1.40 3.87
C LEU A 116 3.56 0.16 2.97
N VAL A 117 4.73 -0.23 2.47
CA VAL A 117 4.87 -1.41 1.61
C VAL A 117 4.49 -2.68 2.35
N THR A 118 4.94 -2.88 3.59
CA THR A 118 4.49 -4.01 4.40
C THR A 118 2.96 -4.03 4.55
N SER A 119 2.33 -2.86 4.73
CA SER A 119 0.87 -2.75 4.79
C SER A 119 0.19 -3.08 3.46
N PHE A 120 0.77 -2.79 2.30
CA PHE A 120 0.17 -3.15 1.01
C PHE A 120 0.36 -4.64 0.70
N LEU A 121 1.56 -5.17 0.97
CA LEU A 121 1.87 -6.60 0.82
C LEU A 121 0.98 -7.47 1.72
N SER A 122 0.70 -7.04 2.96
CA SER A 122 -0.18 -7.80 3.86
C SER A 122 -1.63 -7.88 3.37
N HIS A 123 -2.05 -6.96 2.51
CA HIS A 123 -3.37 -6.97 1.86
C HIS A 123 -3.29 -7.52 0.43
N ASN A 124 -2.16 -8.11 0.03
CA ASN A 124 -1.90 -8.62 -1.31
C ASN A 124 -2.08 -7.58 -2.43
N ASN A 125 -1.91 -6.29 -2.12
CA ASN A 125 -2.03 -5.20 -3.09
C ASN A 125 -0.67 -4.92 -3.74
N LEU A 126 -0.24 -5.83 -4.63
CA LEU A 126 1.02 -5.71 -5.35
C LEU A 126 1.04 -4.50 -6.29
N ASP A 127 -0.10 -4.15 -6.87
CA ASP A 127 -0.25 -2.97 -7.73
C ASP A 127 0.14 -1.68 -6.99
N ALA A 128 -0.36 -1.47 -5.77
CA ALA A 128 0.04 -0.32 -4.95
C ALA A 128 1.55 -0.35 -4.61
N VAL A 129 2.16 -1.53 -4.46
CA VAL A 129 3.61 -1.64 -4.22
C VAL A 129 4.41 -1.26 -5.47
N HIS A 130 3.99 -1.68 -6.66
CA HIS A 130 4.63 -1.25 -7.90
C HIS A 130 4.48 0.25 -8.12
N ARG A 131 3.27 0.80 -7.94
CA ARG A 131 3.02 2.24 -8.07
C ARG A 131 3.85 3.07 -7.08
N ILE A 132 4.07 2.60 -5.85
CA ILE A 132 4.88 3.38 -4.88
C ILE A 132 6.38 3.32 -5.23
N ILE A 133 6.84 2.22 -5.81
CA ILE A 133 8.20 2.11 -6.37
C ILE A 133 8.37 3.09 -7.52
N GLU A 134 7.44 3.12 -8.47
CA GLU A 134 7.44 4.08 -9.59
C GLU A 134 7.43 5.53 -9.09
N LEU A 135 6.60 5.83 -8.08
CA LEU A 135 6.55 7.14 -7.44
C LEU A 135 7.92 7.52 -6.85
N PHE A 136 8.57 6.63 -6.11
CA PHE A 136 9.90 6.91 -5.55
C PHE A 136 10.97 7.06 -6.64
N LEU A 137 10.89 6.33 -7.73
CA LEU A 137 11.80 6.51 -8.87
C LEU A 137 11.60 7.87 -9.54
N GLN A 138 10.35 8.28 -9.78
CA GLN A 138 10.01 9.58 -10.37
C GLN A 138 10.56 10.74 -9.53
N TYR A 139 10.44 10.64 -8.21
CA TYR A 139 10.90 11.68 -7.27
C TYR A 139 12.35 11.47 -6.79
N LYS A 140 13.10 10.52 -7.38
CA LYS A 140 14.51 10.23 -7.07
C LYS A 140 14.78 9.83 -5.62
N GLU A 141 13.80 9.27 -4.94
CA GLU A 141 13.87 8.77 -3.55
C GLU A 141 14.51 7.37 -3.51
N ARG A 142 15.81 7.27 -3.84
CA ARG A 142 16.51 5.98 -4.01
C ARG A 142 16.48 5.09 -2.76
N ALA A 143 16.68 5.67 -1.58
CA ALA A 143 16.67 4.89 -0.33
C ALA A 143 15.28 4.28 -0.05
N ALA A 144 14.22 5.05 -0.28
CA ALA A 144 12.85 4.55 -0.15
C ALA A 144 12.55 3.48 -1.20
N CYS A 145 12.94 3.71 -2.46
CA CYS A 145 12.79 2.73 -3.54
C CYS A 145 13.49 1.41 -3.23
N PHE A 146 14.75 1.46 -2.76
CA PHE A 146 15.51 0.26 -2.39
C PHE A 146 14.81 -0.52 -1.26
N ASN A 147 14.30 0.18 -0.24
CA ASN A 147 13.54 -0.46 0.84
C ASN A 147 12.29 -1.17 0.30
N CYS A 148 11.58 -0.56 -0.65
CA CYS A 148 10.41 -1.17 -1.28
C CYS A 148 10.78 -2.43 -2.07
N LEU A 149 11.83 -2.37 -2.90
CA LEU A 149 12.32 -3.51 -3.68
C LEU A 149 12.79 -4.66 -2.78
N SER A 150 13.47 -4.34 -1.69
CA SER A 150 13.91 -5.32 -0.69
C SER A 150 12.75 -6.05 -0.02
N LEU A 151 11.68 -5.33 0.33
CA LEU A 151 10.48 -5.92 0.92
C LEU A 151 9.68 -6.75 -0.09
N LEU A 152 9.59 -6.27 -1.33
CA LEU A 152 8.94 -7.00 -2.42
C LEU A 152 9.69 -8.29 -2.74
N PHE A 153 11.03 -8.26 -2.76
CA PHE A 153 11.85 -9.46 -2.89
C PHE A 153 11.57 -10.46 -1.76
N GLY A 154 11.58 -10.00 -0.50
CA GLY A 154 11.31 -10.86 0.64
C GLY A 154 9.92 -11.52 0.58
N TYR A 155 8.93 -10.78 0.08
CA TYR A 155 7.58 -11.30 -0.18
C TYR A 155 7.59 -12.41 -1.23
N HIS A 156 8.15 -12.18 -2.42
CA HIS A 156 8.19 -13.19 -3.48
C HIS A 156 9.05 -14.40 -3.12
N HIS A 157 10.16 -14.19 -2.39
CA HIS A 157 10.99 -15.26 -1.86
C HIS A 157 10.19 -16.16 -0.90
N HIS A 158 9.39 -15.57 0.00
CA HIS A 158 8.50 -16.34 0.88
C HIS A 158 7.48 -17.18 0.10
N HIS A 159 6.98 -16.64 -1.02
CA HIS A 159 6.08 -17.33 -1.94
C HIS A 159 6.78 -18.30 -2.92
N LYS A 160 8.10 -18.45 -2.82
CA LYS A 160 8.94 -19.29 -3.70
C LYS A 160 8.85 -18.95 -5.19
N ASP A 161 8.57 -17.68 -5.50
CA ASP A 161 8.47 -17.20 -6.89
C ASP A 161 9.85 -16.79 -7.43
N LEU A 162 10.56 -17.74 -8.03
CA LEU A 162 11.89 -17.48 -8.60
C LEU A 162 11.85 -16.41 -9.68
N ARG A 163 10.83 -16.43 -10.52
CA ARG A 163 10.74 -15.52 -11.66
C ARG A 163 10.61 -14.09 -11.18
N ALA A 164 9.70 -13.82 -10.25
CA ALA A 164 9.55 -12.49 -9.67
C ALA A 164 10.82 -12.04 -8.94
N CYS A 165 11.46 -12.93 -8.17
CA CYS A 165 12.74 -12.64 -7.52
C CYS A 165 13.84 -12.27 -8.53
N ALA A 166 13.95 -12.99 -9.65
CA ALA A 166 14.94 -12.73 -10.69
C ALA A 166 14.72 -11.37 -11.37
N GLU A 167 13.47 -11.03 -11.68
CA GLU A 167 13.13 -9.71 -12.25
C GLU A 167 13.45 -8.57 -11.27
N ILE A 168 13.25 -8.77 -9.97
CA ILE A 168 13.61 -7.78 -8.95
C ILE A 168 15.13 -7.62 -8.88
N VAL A 169 15.90 -8.71 -8.84
CA VAL A 169 17.37 -8.66 -8.85
C VAL A 169 17.88 -7.93 -10.10
N LYS A 170 17.34 -8.25 -11.27
CA LYS A 170 17.66 -7.58 -12.52
C LYS A 170 17.36 -6.08 -12.46
N SER A 171 16.16 -5.70 -12.01
CA SER A 171 15.75 -4.30 -11.85
C SER A 171 16.66 -3.54 -10.87
N CYS A 172 17.00 -4.16 -9.74
CA CYS A 172 17.96 -3.60 -8.77
C CYS A 172 19.33 -3.33 -9.40
N ASN A 173 19.82 -4.24 -10.24
CA ASN A 173 21.09 -4.06 -10.95
C ASN A 173 21.02 -2.93 -11.99
N GLU A 174 19.96 -2.89 -12.81
CA GLU A 174 19.73 -1.82 -13.80
C GLU A 174 19.62 -0.44 -13.12
N LEU A 175 19.00 -0.39 -11.95
CA LEU A 175 18.85 0.82 -11.15
C LEU A 175 20.09 1.15 -10.31
N ASN A 176 21.18 0.39 -10.40
CA ASN A 176 22.39 0.54 -9.58
C ASN A 176 22.11 0.56 -8.07
N MET A 177 21.18 -0.29 -7.62
CA MET A 177 20.78 -0.47 -6.23
C MET A 177 20.77 -1.98 -5.90
N PRO A 178 21.93 -2.66 -5.95
CA PRO A 178 21.98 -4.11 -5.78
C PRO A 178 21.44 -4.53 -4.41
N LEU A 179 20.76 -5.68 -4.37
CA LEU A 179 20.30 -6.28 -3.13
C LEU A 179 21.50 -6.60 -2.21
N ASN A 180 21.23 -6.71 -0.91
CA ASN A 180 22.28 -7.04 0.05
C ASN A 180 22.74 -8.51 -0.09
N GLU A 181 23.89 -8.83 0.49
CA GLU A 181 24.50 -10.15 0.40
C GLU A 181 23.55 -11.27 0.87
N THR A 182 22.85 -11.06 1.98
CA THR A 182 21.87 -12.01 2.51
C THR A 182 20.72 -12.29 1.54
N GLN A 183 20.21 -11.28 0.84
CA GLN A 183 19.15 -11.45 -0.17
C GLN A 183 19.68 -12.14 -1.42
N ASN A 184 20.94 -11.89 -1.81
CA ASN A 184 21.57 -12.62 -2.91
C ASN A 184 21.77 -14.10 -2.55
N GLU A 185 22.18 -14.42 -1.32
CA GLU A 185 22.24 -15.80 -0.82
C GLU A 185 20.87 -16.47 -0.84
N GLN A 186 19.82 -15.77 -0.39
CA GLN A 186 18.43 -16.25 -0.44
C GLN A 186 18.00 -16.56 -1.88
N PHE A 187 18.33 -15.68 -2.83
CA PHE A 187 18.05 -15.89 -4.24
C PHE A 187 18.78 -17.14 -4.79
N LEU A 188 20.08 -17.29 -4.51
CA LEU A 188 20.86 -18.44 -4.94
C LEU A 188 20.34 -19.76 -4.35
N TYR A 189 19.97 -19.76 -3.07
CA TYR A 189 19.36 -20.93 -2.43
C TYR A 189 18.05 -21.32 -3.11
N LEU A 190 17.21 -20.34 -3.45
CA LEU A 190 15.94 -20.59 -4.14
C LEU A 190 16.17 -21.11 -5.56
N PHE A 191 17.17 -20.58 -6.28
CA PHE A 191 17.58 -21.04 -7.62
C PHE A 191 18.06 -22.50 -7.60
N LEU A 192 19.01 -22.84 -6.73
CA LEU A 192 19.61 -24.18 -6.62
C LEU A 192 18.59 -25.26 -6.20
N ASN A 193 17.60 -24.90 -5.38
CA ASN A 193 16.58 -25.85 -4.93
C ASN A 193 15.48 -26.13 -5.96
N GLN A 194 15.33 -25.30 -6.99
CA GLN A 194 14.45 -25.63 -8.12
C GLN A 194 15.07 -26.72 -9.00
N GLU A 195 16.36 -26.63 -9.31
CA GLU A 195 17.08 -27.64 -10.11
C GLU A 195 17.02 -29.03 -9.45
N ASN A 196 17.11 -29.10 -8.12
CA ASN A 196 17.00 -30.35 -7.38
C ASN A 196 15.58 -30.97 -7.37
N ASN A 197 14.52 -30.17 -7.54
CA ASN A 197 13.13 -30.64 -7.60
C ASN A 197 12.68 -31.04 -9.01
N GLU A 198 13.27 -30.43 -10.04
CA GLU A 198 13.04 -30.85 -11.43
C GLU A 198 13.64 -32.24 -11.72
N GLY A 199 14.67 -32.65 -10.97
CA GLY A 199 15.24 -34.02 -11.03
C GLY A 199 14.37 -35.13 -10.42
N PHE A 200 13.37 -34.81 -9.58
CA PHE A 200 12.46 -35.80 -8.98
C PHE A 200 11.10 -35.91 -9.68
N SER A 201 10.79 -34.99 -10.61
CA SER A 201 9.46 -34.90 -11.22
C SER A 201 9.32 -35.64 -12.57
N GLN A 202 10.35 -36.39 -13.00
CA GLN A 202 10.34 -37.13 -14.29
C GLN A 202 10.19 -38.66 -14.17
N ARG A 203 9.86 -39.22 -13.00
CA ARG A 203 9.68 -40.68 -12.83
C ARG A 203 8.25 -41.20 -12.61
N THR A 204 7.22 -40.40 -12.88
CA THR A 204 5.83 -40.90 -12.86
C THR A 204 5.05 -40.49 -14.11
N TYR A 205 5.56 -40.85 -15.28
CA TYR A 205 4.70 -41.16 -16.42
C TYR A 205 4.25 -42.61 -16.34
N THR A 206 3.12 -42.89 -15.68
CA THR A 206 2.16 -43.89 -16.16
C THR A 206 0.79 -43.66 -15.49
N ALA A 207 -0.25 -43.74 -16.34
CA ALA A 207 -1.67 -43.85 -16.01
C ALA A 207 -2.40 -42.62 -15.45
N TYR A 208 -2.96 -41.79 -16.35
CA TYR A 208 -4.43 -41.70 -16.50
C TYR A 208 -4.80 -40.89 -17.76
N ARG A 209 -5.08 -41.59 -18.87
CA ARG A 209 -5.95 -41.08 -19.94
C ARG A 209 -7.38 -41.04 -19.38
N LYS A 210 -7.98 -39.86 -19.24
CA LYS A 210 -9.44 -39.69 -19.31
C LYS A 210 -9.80 -38.41 -20.08
N SER A 211 -10.86 -38.54 -20.85
CA SER A 211 -11.24 -37.81 -22.07
C SER A 211 -11.36 -36.29 -21.97
N LEU A 212 -10.83 -35.60 -22.99
CA LEU A 212 -11.24 -34.24 -23.37
C LEU A 212 -12.71 -34.27 -23.83
N LYS A 213 -13.61 -33.68 -23.04
CA LYS A 213 -14.95 -33.35 -23.53
C LYS A 213 -14.84 -32.13 -24.46
N LYS A 214 -15.18 -32.34 -25.73
CA LYS A 214 -15.41 -31.28 -26.72
C LYS A 214 -16.51 -30.34 -26.21
N PHE A 215 -16.18 -29.07 -26.00
CA PHE A 215 -17.19 -28.01 -25.95
C PHE A 215 -17.55 -27.64 -27.39
N GLN A 216 -18.76 -28.00 -27.82
CA GLN A 216 -19.37 -27.45 -29.04
C GLN A 216 -20.02 -26.11 -28.68
N TYR A 217 -19.57 -25.03 -29.34
CA TYR A 217 -20.37 -23.82 -29.43
C TYR A 217 -21.44 -24.03 -30.51
N LYS A 218 -22.71 -23.84 -30.15
CA LYS A 218 -23.79 -23.65 -31.13
C LYS A 218 -23.85 -22.16 -31.44
N PHE A 219 -23.73 -21.82 -32.73
CA PHE A 219 -24.19 -20.56 -33.29
C PHE A 219 -25.68 -20.69 -33.61
#